data_AF-A0A2D6QZV0-F1
#
_entry.id   AF-A0A2D6QZV0-F1
#
_cell.length_a   1.000
_cell.length_b   1.000
_cell.length_c   1.000
_cell.angle_alpha   90.00
_cell.angle_beta   90.00
_cell.angle_gamma   90.00
#
_symmetry.space_group_name_H-M   'P 1'
#
loop_
_entity.id
_entity.type
_entity.pdbx_description
1 polymer ?
#
loop_
_entity_poly.entity_id
_entity_poly.type
_entity_poly.pdbx_seq_one_letter_code
_entity_poly.pdbx_strand_id
1 'polypeptide(L)'
;MPTGTTDRQLLERLAVAHDGLRRRIEWLAASPPPAAVLDIGAAVVFHGVLEEHWLHASDTLLEPATVTQLAIEHARLADDLDLLGSLYDSHPDSPDLGPLADALLTRLRAHITRDDRVFYQSIPRLRGTPVRRSCSTG
;
A
#
# COMPACT_ATOMS: atom_id res chain seq x y z
N MET A 1 -21.36 -9.25 -19.71
CA MET A 1 -21.75 -7.85 -19.49
C MET A 1 -22.83 -7.80 -18.43
N PRO A 2 -22.40 -7.82 -17.15
CA PRO A 2 -22.62 -6.66 -16.29
C PRO A 2 -21.31 -6.31 -15.56
N THR A 3 -20.47 -5.49 -16.18
CA THR A 3 -19.10 -5.16 -15.71
C THR A 3 -19.00 -3.76 -15.09
N GLY A 4 -20.10 -3.01 -15.00
CA GLY A 4 -20.04 -1.60 -14.59
C GLY A 4 -20.01 -1.34 -13.08
N THR A 5 -20.71 -2.15 -12.28
CA THR A 5 -21.00 -1.82 -10.86
C THR A 5 -20.07 -2.53 -9.88
N THR A 6 -19.74 -3.79 -10.13
CA THR A 6 -18.85 -4.59 -9.27
C THR A 6 -17.41 -4.08 -9.31
N ASP A 7 -16.90 -3.83 -10.51
CA ASP A 7 -15.56 -3.27 -10.76
C ASP A 7 -15.40 -1.89 -10.12
N ARG A 8 -16.46 -1.07 -10.17
CA ARG A 8 -16.52 0.22 -9.50
C ARG A 8 -16.45 0.10 -7.97
N GLN A 9 -17.27 -0.78 -7.38
CA GLN A 9 -17.28 -0.97 -5.93
C GLN A 9 -15.93 -1.48 -5.43
N LEU A 10 -15.23 -2.29 -6.23
CA LEU A 10 -13.90 -2.77 -5.87
C LEU A 10 -12.86 -1.65 -5.91
N LEU A 11 -12.84 -0.82 -6.96
CA LEU A 11 -11.97 0.36 -7.02
C LEU A 11 -12.19 1.32 -5.83
N GLU A 12 -13.46 1.57 -5.48
CA GLU A 12 -13.80 2.40 -4.33
C GLU A 12 -13.27 1.78 -3.02
N ARG A 13 -13.34 0.44 -2.88
CA ARG A 13 -12.77 -0.27 -1.71
C ARG A 13 -11.24 -0.23 -1.69
N LEU A 14 -10.58 -0.39 -2.83
CA LEU A 14 -9.13 -0.26 -2.95
C LEU A 14 -8.69 1.15 -2.56
N ALA A 15 -9.39 2.19 -3.03
CA ALA A 15 -9.10 3.57 -2.66
C ALA A 15 -9.27 3.84 -1.15
N VAL A 16 -10.33 3.29 -0.53
CA VAL A 16 -10.54 3.39 0.92
C VAL A 16 -9.44 2.65 1.70
N ALA A 17 -9.03 1.47 1.22
CA ALA A 17 -7.92 0.72 1.81
C ALA A 17 -6.60 1.49 1.70
N HIS A 18 -6.29 2.04 0.52
CA HIS A 18 -5.11 2.88 0.27
C HIS A 18 -5.04 4.08 1.21
N ASP A 19 -6.14 4.83 1.32
CA ASP A 19 -6.23 5.98 2.23
C ASP A 19 -6.12 5.56 3.71
N GLY A 20 -6.61 4.37 4.06
CA GLY A 20 -6.39 3.74 5.36
C GLY A 20 -4.91 3.46 5.63
N LEU A 21 -4.20 2.85 4.68
CA LEU A 21 -2.76 2.55 4.76
C LEU A 21 -1.93 3.83 4.83
N ARG A 22 -2.21 4.80 3.97
CA ARG A 22 -1.55 6.12 3.97
C ARG A 22 -1.63 6.77 5.34
N ARG A 23 -2.82 6.84 5.94
CA ARG A 23 -2.96 7.36 7.30
C ARG A 23 -2.14 6.56 8.30
N ARG A 24 -2.22 5.22 8.31
CA ARG A 24 -1.43 4.39 9.25
C ARG A 24 0.08 4.67 9.14
N ILE A 25 0.59 4.83 7.93
CA ILE A 25 2.00 5.16 7.65
C ILE A 25 2.36 6.58 8.13
N GLU A 26 1.46 7.55 7.96
CA GLU A 26 1.62 8.93 8.44
C GLU A 26 1.62 9.00 9.98
N TRP A 27 0.84 8.15 10.65
CA TRP A 27 0.75 8.06 12.11
C TRP A 27 1.95 7.35 12.75
N LEU A 28 2.74 6.59 11.99
CA LEU A 28 3.96 5.97 12.51
C LEU A 28 4.99 7.05 12.86
N ALA A 29 5.57 6.95 14.05
CA ALA A 29 6.62 7.86 14.52
C ALA A 29 7.85 7.85 13.60
N ALA A 30 8.69 8.87 13.71
CA ALA A 30 10.06 8.77 13.21
C ALA A 30 10.80 7.75 14.11
N SER A 31 11.44 6.73 13.52
CA SER A 31 12.03 5.59 14.26
C SER A 31 11.00 4.64 14.90
N PRO A 32 10.11 3.99 14.13
CA PRO A 32 9.20 3.00 14.67
C PRO A 32 9.93 1.70 15.07
N PRO A 33 9.33 0.89 15.95
CA PRO A 33 9.81 -0.48 16.17
C PRO A 33 9.79 -1.30 14.86
N PRO A 34 10.79 -2.18 14.60
CA PRO A 34 10.81 -3.05 13.42
C PRO A 34 9.51 -3.82 13.19
N ALA A 35 8.91 -4.36 14.26
CA ALA A 35 7.63 -5.07 14.18
C ALA A 35 6.48 -4.22 13.63
N ALA A 36 6.46 -2.91 13.92
CA ALA A 36 5.44 -2.01 13.39
C ALA A 36 5.64 -1.74 11.89
N VAL A 37 6.90 -1.72 11.42
CA VAL A 37 7.23 -1.60 9.99
C VAL A 37 6.87 -2.88 9.25
N LEU A 38 7.13 -4.05 9.84
CA LEU A 38 6.74 -5.34 9.28
C LEU A 38 5.22 -5.45 9.11
N ASP A 39 4.44 -5.08 10.14
CA ASP A 39 2.98 -5.11 10.09
C ASP A 39 2.41 -4.21 8.98
N ILE A 40 2.82 -2.94 8.95
CA ILE A 40 2.31 -2.02 7.92
C ILE A 40 2.83 -2.36 6.52
N GLY A 41 4.09 -2.81 6.42
CA GLY A 41 4.72 -3.17 5.17
C GLY A 41 4.02 -4.37 4.52
N ALA A 42 3.72 -5.41 5.30
CA ALA A 42 2.96 -6.56 4.82
C ALA A 42 1.57 -6.15 4.31
N ALA A 43 0.89 -5.22 4.99
CA ALA A 43 -0.41 -4.71 4.55
C ALA A 43 -0.31 -3.92 3.24
N VAL A 44 0.76 -3.14 3.03
CA VAL A 44 1.03 -2.41 1.77
C VAL A 44 1.32 -3.39 0.63
N VAL A 45 2.20 -4.37 0.83
CA VAL A 45 2.51 -5.37 -0.20
C VAL A 45 1.28 -6.17 -0.58
N PHE A 46 0.49 -6.61 0.40
CA PHE A 46 -0.76 -7.32 0.14
C PHE A 46 -1.76 -6.45 -0.66
N HIS A 47 -1.88 -5.17 -0.32
CA HIS A 47 -2.69 -4.23 -1.08
C HIS A 47 -2.20 -4.11 -2.53
N GLY A 48 -0.90 -3.96 -2.74
CA GLY A 48 -0.28 -3.90 -4.05
C GLY A 48 -0.57 -5.11 -4.94
N VAL A 49 -0.54 -6.32 -4.38
CA VAL A 49 -0.91 -7.55 -5.11
C VAL A 49 -2.37 -7.53 -5.56
N LEU A 50 -3.29 -7.01 -4.72
CA LEU A 50 -4.70 -6.86 -5.10
C LEU A 50 -4.88 -5.81 -6.21
N GLU A 51 -4.12 -4.72 -6.16
CA GLU A 51 -4.10 -3.70 -7.20
C GLU A 51 -3.62 -4.26 -8.53
N GLU A 52 -2.50 -4.98 -8.54
CA GLU A 52 -1.94 -5.61 -9.75
C GLU A 52 -2.94 -6.55 -10.41
N HIS A 53 -3.55 -7.45 -9.63
CA HIS A 53 -4.54 -8.39 -10.16
C HIS A 53 -5.72 -7.68 -10.82
N TRP A 54 -6.17 -6.58 -10.21
CA TRP A 54 -7.28 -5.83 -10.73
C TRP A 54 -6.90 -4.97 -11.93
N LEU A 55 -5.76 -4.27 -11.88
CA LEU A 55 -5.22 -3.48 -12.99
C LEU A 55 -4.99 -4.31 -14.25
N HIS A 56 -4.59 -5.57 -14.10
CA HIS A 56 -4.48 -6.51 -15.23
C HIS A 56 -5.83 -6.98 -15.77
N ALA A 57 -6.86 -7.10 -14.92
CA ALA A 57 -8.18 -7.58 -15.30
C ALA A 57 -9.08 -6.48 -15.87
N SER A 58 -8.92 -5.26 -15.40
CA SER A 58 -9.60 -4.08 -15.94
C SER A 58 -8.82 -3.57 -17.15
N ASP A 59 -9.47 -3.53 -18.31
CA ASP A 59 -8.91 -3.12 -19.61
C ASP A 59 -8.60 -1.60 -19.67
N THR A 60 -8.10 -1.00 -18.58
CA THR A 60 -8.18 0.45 -18.35
C THR A 60 -7.16 1.08 -17.39
N LEU A 61 -6.90 2.37 -17.69
CA LEU A 61 -6.36 3.51 -16.91
C LEU A 61 -4.85 3.74 -16.86
N LEU A 62 -4.03 2.70 -16.75
CA LEU A 62 -2.57 2.85 -16.71
C LEU A 62 -1.91 2.16 -17.89
N GLU A 63 -0.84 2.76 -18.41
CA GLU A 63 -0.01 2.12 -19.41
C GLU A 63 0.56 0.80 -18.84
N PRO A 64 0.65 -0.29 -19.62
CA PRO A 64 1.15 -1.58 -19.15
C PRO A 64 2.53 -1.49 -18.49
N ALA A 65 3.40 -0.60 -18.99
CA ALA A 65 4.70 -0.34 -18.40
C ALA A 65 4.61 0.21 -16.96
N THR A 66 3.59 1.03 -16.66
CA THR A 66 3.34 1.54 -15.30
C THR A 66 2.90 0.42 -14.37
N VAL A 67 2.01 -0.47 -14.81
CA VAL A 67 1.56 -1.63 -14.02
C VAL A 67 2.73 -2.55 -13.71
N THR A 68 3.56 -2.88 -14.71
CA THR A 68 4.77 -3.69 -14.52
C THR A 68 5.75 -3.03 -13.52
N GLN A 69 5.92 -1.71 -13.61
CA GLN A 69 6.79 -0.99 -12.69
C GLN A 69 6.28 -1.02 -11.24
N LEU A 70 4.95 -0.94 -11.03
CA LEU A 70 4.34 -1.10 -9.70
C LEU A 70 4.59 -2.50 -9.15
N ALA A 71 4.38 -3.54 -9.97
CA ALA A 71 4.63 -4.92 -9.56
C ALA A 71 6.09 -5.17 -9.16
N ILE A 72 7.05 -4.61 -9.90
CA ILE A 72 8.47 -4.67 -9.54
C ILE A 72 8.74 -3.95 -8.22
N GLU A 73 8.09 -2.83 -7.96
CA GLU A 73 8.24 -2.09 -6.70
C GLU A 73 7.66 -2.85 -5.51
N HIS A 74 6.48 -3.48 -5.64
CA HIS A 74 5.90 -4.33 -4.60
C HIS A 74 6.77 -5.55 -4.30
N ALA A 75 7.29 -6.23 -5.33
CA ALA A 75 8.19 -7.36 -5.16
C ALA A 75 9.45 -6.96 -4.37
N ARG A 76 10.06 -5.82 -4.71
CA ARG A 76 11.21 -5.30 -3.97
C ARG A 76 10.87 -4.97 -2.52
N LEU A 77 9.71 -4.34 -2.27
CA LEU A 77 9.25 -4.07 -0.91
C LEU A 77 9.04 -5.37 -0.12
N ALA A 78 8.52 -6.42 -0.74
CA ALA A 78 8.38 -7.73 -0.13
C ALA A 78 9.74 -8.31 0.26
N ASP A 79 10.71 -8.32 -0.66
CA ASP A 79 12.08 -8.80 -0.39
C ASP A 79 12.74 -8.07 0.78
N ASP A 80 12.58 -6.74 0.85
CA ASP A 80 13.14 -5.94 1.94
C ASP A 80 12.45 -6.22 3.29
N LEU A 81 11.14 -6.48 3.28
CA LEU A 81 10.39 -6.87 4.48
C LEU A 81 10.79 -8.26 4.95
N ASP A 82 11.01 -9.20 4.03
CA ASP A 82 11.52 -10.54 4.35
C ASP A 82 12.93 -10.47 4.96
N LEU A 83 13.79 -9.57 4.47
CA LEU A 83 15.09 -9.29 5.07
C LEU A 83 14.94 -8.74 6.50
N LEU A 84 14.09 -7.73 6.70
CA LEU A 84 13.83 -7.16 8.02
C LEU A 84 13.27 -8.21 8.98
N GLY A 85 12.31 -9.02 8.54
CA GLY A 85 11.70 -10.09 9.32
C GLY A 85 12.71 -11.17 9.70
N SER A 86 13.49 -11.63 8.73
CA SER A 86 14.56 -12.60 8.96
C SER A 86 15.59 -12.08 9.97
N LEU A 87 15.99 -10.81 9.86
CA LEU A 87 16.92 -10.19 10.80
C LEU A 87 16.31 -10.05 12.20
N TYR A 88 15.04 -9.64 12.27
CA TYR A 88 14.30 -9.46 13.52
C TYR A 88 14.17 -10.77 14.30
N ASP A 89 13.89 -11.87 13.60
CA ASP A 89 13.72 -13.19 14.20
C ASP A 89 15.05 -13.85 14.57
N SER A 90 16.08 -13.71 13.72
CA SER A 90 17.36 -14.40 13.92
C SER A 90 18.37 -13.63 14.78
N HIS A 91 18.32 -12.29 14.77
CA HIS A 91 19.26 -11.41 15.46
C HIS A 91 18.54 -10.19 16.05
N PRO A 92 17.67 -10.37 17.07
CA PRO A 92 16.83 -9.29 17.61
C PRO A 92 17.60 -8.11 18.22
N ASP A 93 18.86 -8.33 18.60
CA ASP A 93 19.75 -7.29 19.13
C ASP A 93 20.67 -6.65 18.06
N SER A 94 20.45 -6.96 16.77
CA SER A 94 21.25 -6.42 15.69
C SER A 94 21.13 -4.88 15.64
N PRO A 95 22.26 -4.15 15.56
CA PRO A 95 22.25 -2.69 15.41
C PRO A 95 21.64 -2.24 14.07
N ASP A 96 21.50 -3.15 13.11
CA ASP A 96 21.01 -2.84 11.76
C ASP A 96 19.47 -2.82 11.67
N LEU A 97 18.76 -3.32 12.68
CA LEU A 97 17.29 -3.40 12.68
C LEU A 97 16.61 -2.03 12.58
N GLY A 98 17.07 -1.07 13.40
CA GLY A 98 16.53 0.29 13.40
C GLY A 98 16.75 1.00 12.06
N PRO A 99 18.01 1.12 11.59
CA PRO A 99 18.29 1.71 10.29
C PRO A 99 17.54 1.06 9.11
N LEU A 100 17.41 -0.26 9.10
CA LEU A 100 16.66 -0.97 8.06
C LEU A 100 15.15 -0.66 8.13
N ALA A 101 14.57 -0.67 9.34
CA ALA A 101 13.18 -0.30 9.55
C ALA A 101 12.89 1.15 9.12
N ASP A 102 13.79 2.09 9.40
CA ASP A 102 13.67 3.50 8.99
C ASP A 102 13.76 3.69 7.48
N ALA A 103 14.69 2.99 6.83
CA ALA A 103 14.83 3.00 5.38
C ALA A 103 13.57 2.43 4.70
N LEU A 104 13.04 1.32 5.22
CA LEU A 104 11.80 0.71 4.76
C LEU A 104 10.59 1.63 4.95
N LEU A 105 10.43 2.24 6.13
CA LEU A 105 9.35 3.19 6.37
C LEU A 105 9.41 4.38 5.39
N THR A 106 10.61 4.89 5.13
CA THR A 106 10.81 5.98 4.16
C THR A 106 10.36 5.57 2.76
N ARG A 107 10.69 4.34 2.34
CA ARG A 107 10.26 3.80 1.04
C ARG A 107 8.75 3.57 0.99
N LEU A 108 8.15 3.01 2.04
CA LEU A 108 6.70 2.83 2.14
C LEU A 108 5.95 4.17 2.06
N ARG A 109 6.45 5.21 2.72
CA ARG A 109 5.93 6.59 2.62
C ARG A 109 5.99 7.13 1.20
N ALA A 110 7.14 6.97 0.54
CA ALA A 110 7.32 7.46 -0.82
C ALA A 110 6.40 6.72 -1.81
N HIS A 111 6.28 5.40 -1.66
CA HIS A 111 5.44 4.54 -2.46
C HIS A 111 3.95 4.89 -2.31
N ILE A 112 3.41 4.88 -1.08
CA ILE A 112 1.98 5.16 -0.84
C ILE A 112 1.58 6.58 -1.31
N THR A 113 2.48 7.55 -1.16
CA THR A 113 2.25 8.94 -1.60
C THR A 113 2.26 9.06 -3.13
N ARG A 114 3.20 8.35 -3.79
CA ARG A 114 3.25 8.31 -5.24
C ARG A 114 1.97 7.70 -5.80
N ASP A 115 1.52 6.59 -5.26
CA ASP A 115 0.37 5.86 -5.79
C ASP A 115 -0.93 6.61 -5.53
N ASP A 116 -1.04 7.30 -4.39
CA ASP A 116 -2.14 8.24 -4.14
C ASP A 116 -2.21 9.30 -5.26
N ARG A 117 -1.08 9.94 -5.59
CA ARG A 117 -1.02 10.99 -6.61
C ARG A 117 -1.24 10.47 -8.03
N VAL A 118 -0.60 9.36 -8.39
CA VAL A 118 -0.53 8.84 -9.77
C VAL A 118 -1.80 8.05 -10.12
N PHE A 119 -2.33 7.28 -9.17
CA PHE A 119 -3.43 6.36 -9.42
C PHE A 119 -4.74 6.86 -8.78
N TYR A 120 -4.79 6.99 -7.46
CA TYR A 120 -6.07 7.24 -6.78
C TYR A 120 -6.63 8.65 -7.01
N GLN A 121 -5.77 9.68 -7.06
CA GLN A 121 -6.16 11.06 -7.34
C GLN A 121 -6.36 11.34 -8.84
N SER A 122 -5.82 10.50 -9.73
CA SER A 122 -6.00 10.65 -11.18
C SER A 122 -7.34 10.12 -11.65
N ILE A 123 -8.00 9.26 -10.87
CA ILE A 123 -9.36 8.76 -11.12
C ILE A 123 -10.38 9.86 -10.79
N PRO A 124 -10.99 10.55 -11.79
CA PRO A 124 -11.82 11.73 -11.55
C PRO A 124 -13.08 11.43 -10.73
N ARG A 125 -13.49 10.16 -10.67
CA ARG A 125 -14.68 9.68 -9.95
C ARG A 125 -14.43 9.40 -8.46
N LEU A 126 -13.18 9.38 -8.02
CA LEU A 126 -12.80 9.31 -6.60
C LEU A 126 -12.57 10.70 -5.99
N ARG A 127 -12.35 11.73 -6.82
CA ARG A 127 -12.28 13.13 -6.37
C ARG A 127 -13.64 13.58 -5.84
N GLY A 128 -13.72 13.82 -4.53
CA GLY A 128 -14.90 14.43 -3.91
C GLY A 128 -15.94 13.47 -3.35
N THR A 129 -15.66 12.17 -3.25
CA THR A 129 -16.49 11.26 -2.45
C THR A 129 -16.00 11.31 -1.01
N PRO A 130 -16.66 12.01 -0.08
CA PRO A 130 -16.32 11.88 1.33
C PRO A 130 -16.55 10.42 1.70
N VAL A 131 -15.54 9.76 2.25
CA VAL A 131 -15.70 8.46 2.90
C VAL A 131 -16.73 8.66 4.01
N ARG A 132 -18.02 8.41 3.71
CA ARG A 132 -19.08 8.46 4.72
C ARG A 132 -18.75 7.35 5.72
N ARG A 133 -18.29 7.76 6.89
CA ARG A 133 -18.19 6.89 8.07
C ARG A 133 -19.60 6.38 8.35
N SER A 134 -19.85 5.13 8.06
CA SER A 134 -20.97 4.38 8.64
C SER A 134 -20.66 4.14 10.12
N CYS A 135 -20.72 5.19 10.95
CA CYS A 135 -20.88 5.00 12.38
C CYS A 135 -22.36 4.66 12.58
N SER A 136 -22.72 3.38 12.47
CA SER A 136 -23.94 2.90 13.11
C SER A 136 -23.63 2.82 14.61
N THR A 137 -24.11 3.82 15.35
CA THR A 137 -24.30 3.69 16.79
C THR A 137 -25.33 2.59 17.03
N GLY A 138 -24.86 1.45 17.52
CA GLY A 138 -25.67 0.49 18.27
C GLY A 138 -25.47 0.72 19.76
#